data_AF-A0A016T765-F1
#
_entry.id   AF-A0A016T765-F1
#
_cell.length_a   1.000
_cell.length_b   1.000
_cell.length_c   1.000
_cell.angle_alpha   90.00
_cell.angle_beta   90.00
_cell.angle_gamma   90.00
#
_symmetry.space_group_name_H-M   'P 1'
#
loop_
_entity.id
_entity.type
_entity.pdbx_description
1 polymer ?
#
loop_
_entity_poly.entity_id
_entity_poly.type
_entity_poly.pdbx_seq_one_letter_code
_entity_poly.pdbx_strand_id
1 'polypeptide(L)' 'MGDGTKTSFLSEAEINSHLEDLADGAEFMVDNDLLSQAMNLGFSEADAKAALKMTRNDLEAALQHLFSKADEQANAGHQG' A
#
# COMPACT_ATOMS: atom_id res chain seq x y z
N MET A 1 33.70 39.91 -24.11
CA MET A 1 32.85 39.67 -22.93
C MET A 1 32.37 38.23 -23.02
N GLY A 2 32.90 37.33 -22.18
CA GLY A 2 32.45 35.93 -22.08
C GLY A 2 31.00 35.88 -21.57
N ASP A 3 30.12 35.11 -22.20
CA ASP A 3 29.95 33.65 -22.12
C ASP A 3 29.51 33.19 -20.73
N GLY A 4 28.41 32.43 -20.67
CA GLY A 4 28.29 31.45 -19.60
C GLY A 4 26.95 31.26 -18.88
N THR A 5 25.86 31.93 -19.23
CA THR A 5 24.55 31.56 -18.63
C THR A 5 23.54 31.15 -19.68
N LYS A 6 23.94 30.16 -20.49
CA LYS A 6 23.00 29.12 -20.91
C LYS A 6 22.65 28.33 -19.65
N THR A 7 21.81 28.91 -18.80
CA THR A 7 21.02 28.15 -17.86
C THR A 7 20.28 27.15 -18.71
N SER A 8 20.81 25.92 -18.76
CA SER A 8 20.08 24.73 -19.15
C SER A 8 18.96 24.60 -18.13
N PHE A 9 17.94 25.45 -18.27
CA PHE A 9 16.63 25.21 -17.73
C PHE A 9 16.23 23.91 -18.41
N LEU A 10 16.35 22.82 -17.66
CA LEU A 10 15.65 21.59 -17.97
C LEU A 10 14.25 22.02 -18.42
N SER A 11 13.89 21.68 -19.64
CA SER A 11 12.59 22.09 -20.19
C SER A 11 11.50 21.57 -19.27
N GLU A 12 10.39 22.30 -19.16
CA GLU A 12 9.26 21.96 -18.29
C GLU A 12 8.76 20.50 -18.48
N ALA A 13 9.05 19.90 -19.63
CA ALA A 13 8.81 18.49 -19.93
C ALA A 13 9.59 17.49 -19.04
N GLU A 14 10.84 17.79 -18.64
CA GLU A 14 11.61 16.90 -17.75
C GLU A 14 11.14 16.99 -16.29
N ILE A 15 10.60 18.14 -15.89
CA ILE A 15 10.05 18.35 -14.55
C ILE A 15 8.81 17.46 -14.35
N ASN A 16 7.94 17.35 -15.37
CA ASN A 16 6.76 16.50 -15.30
C ASN A 16 7.10 14.99 -15.29
N SER A 17 8.16 14.56 -15.98
CA SER A 17 8.49 13.14 -16.08
C SER A 17 8.95 12.51 -14.75
N HIS A 18 9.30 13.30 -13.72
CA HIS A 18 9.77 12.78 -12.43
C HIS A 18 8.65 12.63 -11.39
N LEU A 19 7.51 13.31 -11.57
CA LEU A 19 6.40 13.25 -10.61
C LEU A 19 5.57 11.97 -10.73
N GLU A 20 5.59 11.31 -11.88
CA GLU A 20 4.81 10.08 -12.13
C GLU A 20 5.49 8.80 -11.59
N ASP A 21 6.82 8.77 -11.44
CA ASP A 21 7.57 7.61 -10.92
C ASP A 21 7.39 7.42 -9.39
N LEU A 22 7.18 8.52 -8.67
CA LEU A 22 7.00 8.51 -7.21
C LEU A 22 5.58 8.11 -6.77
N ALA A 23 4.61 8.13 -7.71
CA ALA A 23 3.21 7.82 -7.44
C ALA A 23 2.84 6.35 -7.67
N ASP A 24 3.65 5.60 -8.44
CA ASP A 24 3.48 4.15 -8.65
C ASP A 24 4.13 3.32 -7.51
N GLY A 25 4.90 3.98 -6.64
CA GLY A 25 5.60 3.39 -5.51
C GLY A 25 4.98 3.67 -4.15
N ALA A 26 3.69 4.05 -4.08
CA ALA A 26 2.92 3.92 -2.84
C ALA A 26 2.65 2.42 -2.56
N GLU A 27 3.71 1.62 -2.55
CA GLU A 27 3.81 0.38 -1.81
C GLU A 27 3.59 0.75 -0.36
N PHE A 28 2.32 0.84 0.00
CA PHE A 28 1.90 0.95 1.36
C PHE A 28 2.57 -0.20 2.12
N MET A 29 3.67 0.12 2.82
CA MET A 29 4.55 -0.85 3.43
C MET A 29 3.81 -1.43 4.62
N VAL A 30 3.23 -2.59 4.42
CA VAL A 30 2.61 -3.35 5.50
C VAL A 30 3.71 -3.72 6.49
N ASP A 31 3.52 -3.32 7.74
CA ASP A 31 4.43 -3.64 8.82
C ASP A 31 4.46 -5.15 8.99
N ASN A 32 5.63 -5.72 8.78
CA ASN A 32 5.80 -7.16 8.86
C ASN A 32 5.53 -7.68 10.29
N ASP A 33 5.77 -6.85 11.30
CA ASP A 33 5.46 -7.16 12.70
C ASP A 33 3.95 -7.29 12.93
N LEU A 34 3.16 -6.32 12.45
CA LEU A 34 1.69 -6.34 12.54
C LEU A 34 1.11 -7.48 11.71
N LEU A 35 1.69 -7.74 10.54
CA LEU A 35 1.34 -8.87 9.69
C LEU A 35 1.58 -10.19 10.41
N SER A 36 2.74 -10.34 11.08
CA SER A 36 3.06 -11.51 11.88
C SER A 36 2.10 -11.68 13.06
N GLN A 37 1.68 -10.58 13.69
CA GLN A 37 0.69 -10.62 14.77
C GLN A 37 -0.68 -11.11 14.25
N ALA A 38 -1.16 -10.58 13.12
CA ALA A 38 -2.38 -11.04 12.48
C ALA A 38 -2.30 -12.51 12.03
N MET A 39 -1.16 -12.95 11.49
CA MET A 39 -0.94 -14.35 11.12
C MET A 39 -0.93 -15.27 12.35
N ASN A 40 -0.32 -14.83 13.45
CA ASN A 40 -0.30 -15.60 14.70
C ASN A 40 -1.70 -15.75 15.33
N LEU A 41 -2.64 -14.85 15.00
CA LEU A 41 -4.05 -14.97 15.38
C LEU A 41 -4.83 -15.96 14.49
N GLY A 42 -4.22 -16.47 13.42
CA GLY A 42 -4.81 -17.47 12.52
C GLY A 42 -5.24 -16.94 11.15
N PHE A 43 -4.93 -15.67 10.83
CA PHE A 43 -5.25 -15.11 9.51
C PHE A 43 -4.17 -15.43 8.47
N SER A 44 -4.58 -15.52 7.21
CA SER A 44 -3.64 -15.69 6.09
C SER A 44 -2.84 -14.42 5.84
N GLU A 45 -1.58 -14.57 5.44
CA GLU A 45 -0.70 -13.44 5.09
C GLU A 45 -1.35 -12.51 4.05
N ALA A 46 -2.00 -13.07 3.03
CA ALA A 46 -2.64 -12.31 1.97
C ALA A 46 -3.78 -11.41 2.48
N ASP A 47 -4.67 -11.96 3.31
CA ASP A 47 -5.77 -11.22 3.91
C ASP A 47 -5.25 -10.19 4.92
N ALA A 48 -4.34 -10.60 5.80
CA ALA A 48 -3.76 -9.72 6.80
C ALA A 48 -2.99 -8.54 6.16
N LYS A 49 -2.23 -8.80 5.09
CA LYS A 49 -1.55 -7.77 4.31
C LYS A 49 -2.55 -6.83 3.62
N ALA A 50 -3.62 -7.37 3.06
CA ALA A 50 -4.66 -6.55 2.44
C ALA A 50 -5.37 -5.65 3.46
N ALA A 51 -5.70 -6.20 4.64
CA ALA A 51 -6.33 -5.46 5.71
C ALA A 51 -5.41 -4.36 6.25
N LEU A 52 -4.15 -4.68 6.59
CA LEU A 52 -3.16 -3.70 7.06
C LEU A 52 -2.88 -2.62 6.01
N LYS A 53 -2.92 -2.97 4.71
CA LYS A 53 -2.81 -2.00 3.62
C LYS A 53 -4.00 -1.04 3.57
N MET A 54 -5.20 -1.55 3.83
CA MET A 54 -6.43 -0.75 3.84
C MET A 54 -6.57 0.12 5.10
N THR A 55 -6.18 -0.41 6.26
CA THR A 55 -6.31 0.29 7.56
C THR A 55 -5.12 1.17 7.90
N ARG A 56 -4.15 1.20 7.00
CA ARG A 56 -2.93 1.97 7.10
C ARG A 56 -2.00 1.57 8.26
N ASN A 57 -1.61 0.29 8.32
CA ASN A 57 -0.77 -0.27 9.38
C ASN A 57 -1.43 -0.22 10.77
N ASP A 58 -2.75 -0.24 10.81
CA ASP A 58 -3.48 -0.23 12.07
C ASP A 58 -3.97 -1.64 12.37
N LEU A 59 -3.37 -2.29 13.37
CA LEU A 59 -3.64 -3.70 13.69
C LEU A 59 -5.07 -3.91 14.18
N GLU A 60 -5.56 -3.05 15.08
CA GLU A 60 -6.93 -3.18 15.60
C GLU A 60 -7.96 -3.03 14.49
N ALA A 61 -7.81 -2.01 13.64
CA ALA A 61 -8.69 -1.84 12.49
C ALA A 61 -8.52 -2.98 11.47
N ALA A 62 -7.29 -3.45 11.22
CA ALA A 62 -7.04 -4.57 10.29
C ALA A 62 -7.72 -5.85 10.78
N LEU A 63 -7.61 -6.17 12.07
CA LEU A 63 -8.29 -7.32 12.67
C LEU A 63 -9.80 -7.19 12.56
N GLN A 64 -10.37 -6.01 12.85
CA GLN A 64 -11.81 -5.79 12.72
C GLN A 64 -12.28 -5.97 11.27
N HIS A 65 -11.49 -5.49 10.29
CA HIS A 65 -11.73 -5.74 8.88
C HIS A 65 -11.63 -7.23 8.51
N LEU A 66 -10.63 -7.94 9.03
CA LEU A 66 -10.43 -9.37 8.80
C LEU A 66 -11.58 -10.20 9.38
N PHE A 67 -12.05 -9.88 10.59
CA PHE A 67 -13.18 -10.57 11.20
C PHE A 67 -14.47 -10.37 10.42
N SER A 68 -14.79 -9.13 10.01
CA SER A 68 -15.95 -8.88 9.16
C SER A 68 -15.86 -9.62 7.84
N LYS A 69 -14.69 -9.60 7.19
CA LYS A 69 -14.50 -10.33 5.92
C LYS A 69 -14.60 -11.85 6.08
N ALA A 70 -14.04 -12.40 7.15
CA ALA A 70 -14.06 -13.83 7.40
C ALA A 70 -15.49 -14.34 7.64
N ASP A 71 -16.32 -13.57 8.33
CA ASP A 71 -17.75 -13.85 8.52
C ASP A 71 -18.51 -13.84 7.18
N GLU A 72 -18.27 -12.82 6.36
CA GLU A 72 -18.88 -12.71 5.02
C GLU A 72 -18.41 -13.82 4.07
N GLN A 73 -17.12 -14.18 4.07
CA GLN A 73 -16.56 -15.25 3.24
C GLN A 73 -17.05 -16.65 3.67
N ALA A 74 -17.18 -16.89 4.98
CA ALA A 74 -17.73 -18.14 5.49
C ALA A 74 -19.18 -18.35 5.04
N ASN A 75 -19.96 -17.27 4.87
CA ASN A 75 -21.32 -17.32 4.34
C ASN A 75 -21.35 -17.38 2.81
N ALA A 76 -20.43 -16.69 2.12
CA ALA A 76 -20.35 -16.65 0.66
C ALA A 76 -19.88 -17.97 0.02
N GLY A 77 -19.24 -18.88 0.77
CA GLY A 77 -18.77 -20.17 0.29
C GLY A 77 -19.81 -21.30 0.17
N HIS A 78 -21.08 -21.07 0.54
CA HIS A 78 -22.13 -22.11 0.57
C HIS A 78 -23.13 -22.08 -0.62
N GLN A 79 -22.79 -21.42 -1.74
CA GLN A 79 -23.65 -21.43 -2.92
C GLN A 79 -22.85 -21.80 -4.17
N GLY A 80 -22.68 -23.10 -4.38
CA GLY A 80 -22.12 -23.70 -5.60
C GLY A 80 -22.65 -25.12 -5.77
#